data_AF-A0AAI9K5L2-F1
#
_entry.id   AF-A0AAI9K5L2-F1
#
_cell.length_a   1.000
_cell.length_b   1.000
_cell.length_c   1.000
_cell.angle_alpha   90.00
_cell.angle_beta   90.00
_cell.angle_gamma   90.00
#
_symmetry.space_group_name_H-M   'P 1'
#
loop_
_entity.id
_entity.type
_entity.pdbx_description
1 polymer ?
#
loop_
_entity_poly.entity_id
_entity_poly.type
_entity_poly.pdbx_seq_one_letter_code
_entity_poly.pdbx_strand_id
1 'polypeptide(L)'
;MRRFIKKQCIIMATLCMAVGVVGCGGSNSGNDAKSATQATVQENKDEAKTVYKELNDAVEKSTDVADGIITVWYYGIYDADDGEGNGEVFINDLCAKLGVDTQTFIDINNKNNFFEVRQGFDGLYRVRVDSFSNVVNCYIECRKNDGTYDDISKMLDDAKNSIKNIPESASYYSKLKEYYVEANSFYEFCLSPTGNYDDAGNKVEEFRSKCQGYESDLSFDLE
;
A
#
# COMPACT_ATOMS: atom_id res chain seq x y z
N MET A 1 18.25 20.82 -43.62
CA MET A 1 17.65 19.69 -42.88
C MET A 1 16.64 20.25 -41.88
N ARG A 2 15.41 19.71 -41.96
CA ARG A 2 14.24 19.80 -41.06
C ARG A 2 13.81 21.17 -40.48
N ARG A 3 12.72 21.68 -41.09
CA ARG A 3 11.71 22.59 -40.52
C ARG A 3 11.00 21.93 -39.32
N PHE A 4 10.52 22.73 -38.37
CA PHE A 4 9.09 22.79 -37.99
C PHE A 4 8.81 24.07 -37.18
N ILE A 5 7.84 24.85 -37.66
CA ILE A 5 7.34 26.10 -37.08
C ILE A 5 5.95 25.83 -36.48
N LYS A 6 5.77 26.32 -35.24
CA LYS A 6 4.54 26.74 -34.53
C LYS A 6 3.31 25.82 -34.52
N LYS A 7 2.74 25.67 -33.32
CA LYS A 7 1.45 26.29 -32.96
C LYS A 7 1.24 26.24 -31.44
N GLN A 8 1.16 27.41 -30.82
CA GLN A 8 0.46 27.58 -29.56
C GLN A 8 -1.03 27.45 -29.84
N CYS A 9 -1.72 26.54 -29.16
CA CYS A 9 -3.18 26.49 -29.14
C CYS A 9 -3.64 26.70 -27.70
N ILE A 10 -4.04 27.94 -27.45
CA ILE A 10 -4.90 28.35 -26.33
C ILE A 10 -6.22 27.59 -26.51
N ILE A 11 -6.58 26.74 -25.55
CA ILE A 11 -7.92 26.15 -25.50
C ILE A 11 -8.74 27.02 -24.54
N MET A 12 -9.60 27.83 -25.14
CA MET A 12 -10.66 28.60 -24.47
C MET A 12 -11.63 27.65 -23.77
N ALA A 13 -11.83 27.88 -22.47
CA ALA A 13 -12.94 27.32 -21.72
C ALA A 13 -14.27 27.78 -22.34
N THR A 14 -15.12 26.83 -22.73
CA THR A 14 -16.50 27.13 -23.12
C THR A 14 -17.43 26.55 -22.06
N LEU A 15 -17.91 27.43 -21.20
CA LEU A 15 -19.00 27.19 -20.26
C LEU A 15 -20.31 27.19 -21.05
N CYS A 16 -20.94 26.03 -21.25
CA CYS A 16 -22.29 25.96 -21.82
C CYS A 16 -23.31 25.71 -20.72
N MET A 17 -23.97 26.79 -20.29
CA MET A 17 -25.24 26.71 -19.56
C MET A 17 -26.30 26.09 -20.47
N ALA A 18 -26.79 24.91 -20.11
CA ALA A 18 -27.91 24.28 -20.78
C ALA A 18 -29.23 24.96 -20.38
N VAL A 19 -29.75 25.83 -21.25
CA VAL A 19 -31.16 26.23 -21.22
C VAL A 19 -31.85 25.50 -22.37
N GLY A 20 -32.59 24.43 -22.05
CA GLY A 20 -33.36 23.67 -23.02
C GLY A 20 -34.72 24.33 -23.26
N VAL A 21 -34.87 24.99 -24.42
CA VAL A 21 -36.18 25.29 -25.02
C VAL A 21 -36.30 24.45 -26.31
N VAL A 22 -37.50 23.89 -26.46
CA VAL A 22 -37.97 22.89 -27.43
C VAL A 22 -37.75 23.30 -28.90
N GLY A 23 -37.40 22.33 -29.76
CA GLY A 23 -37.50 22.46 -31.22
C GLY A 23 -37.20 21.15 -31.96
N CYS A 24 -38.22 20.59 -32.64
CA CYS A 24 -38.12 19.42 -33.51
C CYS A 24 -37.34 19.72 -34.81
N GLY A 25 -36.51 18.78 -35.29
CA GLY A 25 -35.99 18.83 -36.66
C GLY A 25 -34.69 18.03 -36.83
N GLY A 26 -34.68 17.05 -37.73
CA GLY A 26 -33.65 16.01 -37.83
C GLY A 26 -32.25 16.44 -38.29
N SER A 27 -31.25 15.69 -37.83
CA SER A 27 -30.08 15.22 -38.59
C SER A 27 -29.27 14.28 -37.67
N ASN A 28 -28.97 13.06 -38.16
CA ASN A 28 -28.47 11.91 -37.39
C ASN A 28 -26.97 12.01 -36.98
N SER A 29 -26.47 13.20 -36.66
CA SER A 29 -25.08 13.44 -36.24
C SER A 29 -24.89 13.46 -34.71
N GLY A 30 -25.97 13.32 -33.94
CA GLY A 30 -25.96 13.45 -32.47
C GLY A 30 -25.64 12.16 -31.70
N ASN A 31 -25.73 10.99 -32.34
CA ASN A 31 -25.49 9.71 -31.67
C ASN A 31 -24.00 9.35 -31.59
N ASP A 32 -23.22 9.65 -32.63
CA ASP A 32 -21.80 9.30 -32.66
C ASP A 32 -20.99 10.10 -31.62
N ALA A 33 -21.24 11.41 -31.52
CA ALA A 33 -20.59 12.27 -30.52
C ALA A 33 -21.00 11.92 -29.08
N LYS A 34 -22.27 11.60 -28.83
CA LYS A 34 -22.73 11.13 -27.50
C LYS A 34 -22.13 9.78 -27.13
N SER A 35 -22.03 8.85 -28.09
CA SER A 35 -21.44 7.53 -27.86
C SER A 35 -19.94 7.60 -27.56
N ALA A 36 -19.20 8.45 -28.27
CA ALA A 36 -17.77 8.64 -28.05
C ALA A 36 -17.50 9.31 -26.68
N THR A 37 -18.28 10.31 -26.28
CA THR A 37 -18.15 10.92 -24.94
C THR A 37 -18.50 9.94 -23.82
N GLN A 38 -19.52 9.11 -24.00
CA GLN A 38 -19.87 8.07 -23.03
C GLN A 38 -18.79 6.99 -22.92
N ALA A 39 -18.18 6.58 -24.03
CA ALA A 39 -17.08 5.62 -24.03
C ALA A 39 -15.87 6.16 -23.25
N THR A 40 -15.45 7.40 -23.48
CA THR A 40 -14.34 8.02 -22.74
C THR A 40 -14.65 8.20 -21.26
N VAL A 41 -15.89 8.54 -20.89
CA VAL A 41 -16.30 8.63 -19.48
C VAL A 41 -16.26 7.26 -18.79
N GLN A 42 -16.65 6.20 -19.50
CA GLN A 42 -16.61 4.83 -18.98
C GLN A 42 -15.16 4.34 -18.83
N GLU A 43 -14.31 4.54 -19.83
CA GLU A 43 -12.88 4.18 -19.76
C GLU A 43 -12.18 4.86 -18.58
N ASN A 44 -12.44 6.15 -18.35
CA ASN A 44 -11.88 6.86 -17.19
C ASN A 44 -12.38 6.30 -15.85
N LYS A 45 -13.63 5.83 -15.81
CA LYS A 45 -14.19 5.20 -14.61
C LYS A 45 -13.55 3.83 -14.37
N ASP A 46 -13.34 3.04 -15.42
CA ASP A 46 -12.71 1.71 -15.32
C ASP A 46 -11.24 1.81 -14.89
N GLU A 47 -10.50 2.81 -15.38
CA GLU A 47 -9.15 3.14 -14.90
C GLU A 47 -9.18 3.51 -13.41
N ALA A 48 -10.14 4.34 -12.99
CA ALA A 48 -10.32 4.72 -11.59
C ALA A 48 -10.65 3.53 -10.68
N LYS A 49 -11.47 2.58 -11.13
CA LYS A 49 -11.74 1.32 -10.41
C LYS A 49 -10.48 0.47 -10.25
N THR A 50 -9.63 0.45 -11.28
CA THR A 50 -8.36 -0.27 -11.25
C THR A 50 -7.42 0.33 -10.22
N VAL A 51 -7.23 1.66 -10.24
CA VAL A 51 -6.45 2.38 -9.22
C VAL A 51 -6.99 2.11 -7.83
N TYR A 52 -8.30 2.23 -7.64
CA TYR A 52 -8.95 2.00 -6.35
C TYR A 52 -8.62 0.60 -5.80
N LYS A 53 -8.73 -0.42 -6.65
CA LYS A 53 -8.38 -1.79 -6.28
C LYS A 53 -6.89 -1.94 -5.94
N GLU A 54 -5.99 -1.41 -6.77
CA GLU A 54 -4.55 -1.49 -6.53
C GLU A 54 -4.14 -0.83 -5.21
N LEU A 55 -4.79 0.30 -4.85
CA LEU A 55 -4.57 0.95 -3.56
C LEU A 55 -5.07 0.11 -2.39
N ASN A 56 -6.27 -0.49 -2.51
CA ASN A 56 -6.81 -1.37 -1.48
C ASN A 56 -5.90 -2.60 -1.27
N ASP A 57 -5.51 -3.27 -2.36
CA ASP A 57 -4.63 -4.45 -2.32
C ASP A 57 -3.25 -4.10 -1.71
N ALA A 58 -2.70 -2.92 -2.04
CA ALA A 58 -1.43 -2.43 -1.47
C ALA A 58 -1.55 -2.13 0.04
N VAL A 59 -2.68 -1.56 0.47
CA VAL A 59 -2.95 -1.26 1.89
C VAL A 59 -3.17 -2.54 2.69
N GLU A 60 -3.89 -3.52 2.15
CA GLU A 60 -4.08 -4.83 2.78
C GLU A 60 -2.73 -5.53 3.01
N LYS A 61 -1.89 -5.63 1.97
CA LYS A 61 -0.55 -6.20 2.10
C LYS A 61 0.34 -5.41 3.06
N SER A 62 0.26 -4.06 3.06
CA SER A 62 0.99 -3.23 4.02
C SER A 62 0.52 -3.46 5.45
N THR A 63 -0.77 -3.72 5.64
CA THR A 63 -1.38 -4.05 6.93
C THR A 63 -0.82 -5.36 7.49
N ASP A 64 -0.70 -6.40 6.66
CA ASP A 64 -0.09 -7.68 7.06
C ASP A 64 1.37 -7.51 7.49
N VAL A 65 2.14 -6.70 6.75
CA VAL A 65 3.52 -6.39 7.11
C VAL A 65 3.58 -5.63 8.44
N ALA A 66 2.74 -4.61 8.61
CA ALA A 66 2.65 -3.84 9.84
C ALA A 66 2.28 -4.70 11.05
N ASP A 67 1.32 -5.61 10.91
CA ASP A 67 0.94 -6.56 11.96
C ASP A 67 2.09 -7.47 12.36
N GLY A 68 2.88 -7.94 11.40
CA GLY A 68 4.09 -8.70 11.70
C GLY A 68 5.12 -7.89 12.50
N ILE A 69 5.31 -6.61 12.15
CA ILE A 69 6.21 -5.70 12.90
C ILE A 69 5.73 -5.54 14.35
N ILE A 70 4.44 -5.24 14.55
CA ILE A 70 3.84 -5.10 15.88
C ILE A 70 3.91 -6.41 16.66
N THR A 71 3.69 -7.55 15.99
CA THR A 71 3.78 -8.89 16.58
C THR A 71 5.17 -9.18 17.12
N VAL A 72 6.24 -8.82 16.41
CA VAL A 72 7.63 -9.00 16.90
C VAL A 72 7.86 -8.28 18.23
N TRP A 73 7.43 -7.02 18.33
CA TRP A 73 7.58 -6.25 19.56
C TRP A 73 6.67 -6.76 20.67
N TYR A 74 5.40 -7.06 20.37
CA TYR A 74 4.47 -7.66 21.33
C TYR A 74 5.05 -8.93 21.93
N TYR A 75 5.57 -9.81 21.07
CA TYR A 75 6.19 -11.05 21.49
C TYR A 75 7.33 -10.80 22.50
N GLY A 76 8.18 -9.83 22.20
CA GLY A 76 9.28 -9.48 23.08
C GLY A 76 8.90 -8.92 24.45
N ILE A 77 7.75 -8.24 24.53
CA ILE A 77 7.29 -7.61 25.77
C ILE A 77 6.50 -8.61 26.63
N TYR A 78 5.69 -9.46 26.01
CA TYR A 78 4.67 -10.24 26.71
C TYR A 78 4.83 -11.76 26.61
N ASP A 79 5.38 -12.28 25.51
CA ASP A 79 5.44 -13.73 25.25
C ASP A 79 6.85 -14.30 25.53
N ALA A 80 7.89 -13.49 25.42
CA ALA A 80 9.27 -13.85 25.74
C ALA A 80 9.50 -13.82 27.26
N ASP A 81 8.91 -14.75 28.00
CA ASP A 81 9.20 -14.98 29.42
C ASP A 81 9.83 -16.37 29.61
N ASP A 82 11.05 -16.39 30.14
CA ASP A 82 11.74 -17.63 30.53
C ASP A 82 11.46 -18.04 31.98
N GLY A 83 10.61 -17.29 32.70
CA GLY A 83 10.35 -17.48 34.14
C GLY A 83 11.52 -17.06 35.04
N GLU A 84 12.63 -16.57 34.46
CA GLU A 84 13.83 -16.11 35.15
C GLU A 84 14.15 -14.62 34.89
N GLY A 85 13.27 -13.92 34.15
CA GLY A 85 13.40 -12.49 33.86
C GLY A 85 14.47 -12.15 32.81
N ASN A 86 14.92 -13.13 32.02
CA ASN A 86 15.94 -12.97 30.99
C ASN A 86 15.44 -13.40 29.59
N GLY A 87 14.26 -12.91 29.21
CA GLY A 87 13.57 -13.09 27.92
C GLY A 87 14.32 -13.86 26.83
N GLU A 88 14.06 -15.16 26.76
CA GLU A 88 14.51 -16.03 25.68
C GLU A 88 13.43 -16.06 24.59
N VAL A 89 13.77 -15.64 23.37
CA VAL A 89 12.85 -15.66 22.23
C VAL A 89 12.89 -17.02 21.58
N PHE A 90 11.77 -17.72 21.56
CA PHE A 90 11.61 -18.99 20.83
C PHE A 90 11.32 -18.68 19.36
N ILE A 91 12.36 -18.71 18.52
CA ILE A 91 12.28 -18.28 17.12
C ILE A 91 11.26 -19.11 16.33
N ASN A 92 11.16 -20.41 16.61
CA ASN A 92 10.16 -21.27 15.98
C ASN A 92 8.72 -20.78 16.22
N ASP A 93 8.40 -20.36 17.44
CA ASP A 93 7.07 -19.86 17.82
C ASP A 93 6.80 -18.48 17.23
N LEU A 94 7.79 -17.57 17.33
CA LEU A 94 7.70 -16.26 16.69
C LEU A 94 7.49 -16.38 15.17
N CYS A 95 8.27 -17.21 14.49
CA CYS A 95 8.14 -17.45 13.05
C CYS A 95 6.76 -18.01 12.68
N ALA A 96 6.18 -18.90 13.50
CA ALA A 96 4.84 -19.41 13.29
C ALA A 96 3.77 -18.30 13.38
N LYS A 97 3.90 -17.38 14.36
CA LYS A 97 3.02 -16.20 14.49
C LYS A 97 3.17 -15.22 13.33
N LEU A 98 4.39 -15.06 12.83
CA LEU A 98 4.68 -14.16 11.71
C LEU A 98 4.33 -14.75 10.35
N GLY A 99 4.04 -16.06 10.25
CA GLY A 99 3.87 -16.73 8.97
C GLY A 99 5.15 -16.69 8.12
N VAL A 100 6.31 -16.88 8.76
CA VAL A 100 7.63 -16.95 8.10
C VAL A 100 8.23 -18.32 8.36
N ASP A 101 8.85 -18.93 7.35
CA ASP A 101 9.59 -20.17 7.54
C ASP A 101 10.79 -19.95 8.47
N THR A 102 10.92 -20.80 9.49
CA THR A 102 11.97 -20.65 10.50
C THR A 102 13.36 -20.71 9.89
N GLN A 103 13.62 -21.61 8.95
CA GLN A 103 14.95 -21.72 8.35
C GLN A 103 15.31 -20.47 7.56
N THR A 104 14.36 -19.96 6.78
CA THR A 104 14.50 -18.70 6.03
C THR A 104 14.84 -17.53 6.96
N PHE A 105 14.14 -17.44 8.10
CA PHE A 105 14.41 -16.41 9.11
C PHE A 105 15.83 -16.51 9.68
N ILE A 106 16.28 -17.73 10.00
CA ILE A 106 17.64 -17.99 10.49
C ILE A 106 18.70 -17.65 9.43
N ASP A 107 18.48 -18.04 8.17
CA ASP A 107 19.41 -17.78 7.08
C ASP A 107 19.57 -16.28 6.82
N ILE A 108 18.46 -15.54 6.87
CA ILE A 108 18.45 -14.07 6.73
C ILE A 108 19.14 -13.40 7.93
N ASN A 109 18.87 -13.86 9.15
CA ASN A 109 19.59 -13.40 10.32
C ASN A 109 21.10 -13.62 10.16
N ASN A 110 21.53 -14.82 9.79
CA ASN A 110 22.94 -15.18 9.68
C ASN A 110 23.64 -14.38 8.57
N LYS A 111 22.96 -14.13 7.45
CA LYS A 111 23.47 -13.32 6.34
C LYS A 111 23.72 -11.86 6.76
N ASN A 112 22.85 -11.30 7.60
CA ASN A 112 22.90 -9.89 7.99
C ASN A 112 23.51 -9.64 9.37
N ASN A 113 23.75 -10.71 10.15
CA ASN A 113 24.28 -10.67 11.50
C ASN A 113 23.46 -9.78 12.45
N PHE A 114 22.13 -9.95 12.46
CA PHE A 114 21.24 -9.15 13.30
C PHE A 114 21.31 -9.54 14.79
N PHE A 115 21.38 -10.83 15.10
CA PHE A 115 21.51 -11.35 16.46
C PHE A 115 22.11 -12.77 16.48
N GLU A 116 22.64 -13.18 17.63
CA GLU A 116 23.18 -14.54 17.83
C GLU A 116 22.04 -15.52 18.08
N VAL A 117 21.94 -16.55 17.23
CA VAL A 117 20.98 -17.65 17.40
C VAL A 117 21.68 -18.85 18.00
N ARG A 118 21.06 -19.46 19.01
CA ARG A 118 21.48 -20.75 19.57
C ARG A 118 20.44 -21.81 19.26
N GLN A 119 20.92 -23.00 18.89
CA GLN A 119 20.06 -24.17 18.77
C GLN A 119 20.18 -25.01 20.04
N GLY A 120 19.05 -25.27 20.68
CA GLY A 120 18.96 -26.19 21.81
C GLY A 120 19.15 -27.65 21.37
N PHE A 121 19.42 -28.52 22.34
CA PHE A 121 19.50 -29.98 22.09
C PHE A 121 18.16 -30.59 21.65
N ASP A 122 17.05 -29.87 21.87
CA ASP A 122 15.70 -30.18 21.39
C ASP A 122 15.47 -29.77 19.93
N GLY A 123 16.48 -29.17 19.28
CA GLY A 123 16.40 -28.67 17.91
C GLY A 123 15.73 -27.31 17.77
N LEU A 124 15.25 -26.71 18.87
CA LEU A 124 14.58 -25.41 18.86
C LEU A 124 15.59 -24.27 18.84
N TYR A 125 15.30 -23.24 18.06
CA TYR A 125 16.11 -22.03 17.98
C TYR A 125 15.67 -21.02 19.02
N ARG A 126 16.66 -20.52 19.75
CA ARG A 126 16.47 -19.57 20.85
C ARG A 126 17.45 -18.42 20.73
N VAL A 127 16.97 -17.23 21.04
CA VAL A 127 17.76 -16.00 20.97
C VAL A 127 17.57 -15.22 22.26
N ARG A 128 18.68 -14.77 22.83
CA ARG A 128 18.65 -13.65 23.77
C ARG A 128 18.79 -12.38 22.96
N VAL A 129 17.73 -11.58 22.93
CA VAL A 129 17.66 -10.40 22.08
C VAL A 129 17.99 -9.17 22.93
N ASP A 130 19.10 -8.51 22.61
CA ASP A 130 19.48 -7.24 23.25
C ASP A 130 18.64 -6.06 22.73
N SER A 131 18.05 -6.20 21.54
CA SER A 131 17.17 -5.22 20.90
C SER A 131 16.17 -5.88 19.95
N PHE A 132 14.87 -5.77 20.27
CA PHE A 132 13.82 -6.28 19.39
C PHE A 132 13.75 -5.56 18.04
N SER A 133 14.35 -4.36 17.92
CA SER A 133 14.51 -3.72 16.62
C SER A 133 15.34 -4.56 15.64
N ASN A 134 16.29 -5.37 16.12
CA ASN A 134 17.04 -6.28 15.23
C ASN A 134 16.18 -7.45 14.75
N VAL A 135 15.24 -7.92 15.57
CA VAL A 135 14.27 -8.95 15.20
C VAL A 135 13.27 -8.40 14.18
N VAL A 136 12.82 -7.15 14.37
CA VAL A 136 12.00 -6.42 13.39
C VAL A 136 12.74 -6.28 12.06
N ASN A 137 14.02 -5.87 12.08
CA ASN A 137 14.82 -5.78 10.86
C ASN A 137 14.96 -7.13 10.16
N CYS A 138 15.14 -8.21 10.93
CA CYS A 138 15.17 -9.56 10.35
C CYS A 138 13.85 -9.94 9.69
N TYR A 139 12.71 -9.63 10.33
CA TYR A 139 11.39 -9.82 9.74
C TYR A 139 11.20 -9.01 8.45
N ILE A 140 11.60 -7.74 8.44
CA ILE A 140 11.57 -6.87 7.25
C ILE A 140 12.41 -7.48 6.12
N GLU A 141 13.62 -7.97 6.41
CA GLU A 141 14.45 -8.62 5.40
C GLU A 141 13.83 -9.95 4.89
N CYS A 142 13.08 -10.68 5.74
CA CYS A 142 12.29 -11.83 5.28
C CYS A 142 11.23 -11.42 4.25
N ARG A 143 10.51 -10.34 4.52
CA ARG A 143 9.47 -9.79 3.61
C ARG A 143 10.04 -9.13 2.35
N LYS A 144 11.30 -8.70 2.37
CA LYS A 144 12.02 -8.33 1.14
C LYS A 144 12.40 -9.56 0.35
N ASN A 145 12.90 -10.60 1.02
CA ASN A 145 13.35 -11.83 0.37
C ASN A 145 12.23 -12.63 -0.29
N ASP A 146 11.01 -12.60 0.28
CA ASP A 146 9.84 -13.30 -0.30
C ASP A 146 9.10 -12.49 -1.38
N GLY A 147 9.52 -11.26 -1.66
CA GLY A 147 8.93 -10.38 -2.67
C GLY A 147 7.72 -9.57 -2.19
N THR A 148 7.33 -9.64 -0.92
CA THR A 148 6.16 -8.90 -0.40
C THR A 148 6.30 -7.39 -0.63
N TYR A 149 7.46 -6.80 -0.36
CA TYR A 149 7.66 -5.36 -0.62
C TYR A 149 7.68 -5.03 -2.12
N ASP A 150 8.20 -5.92 -2.97
CA ASP A 150 8.21 -5.71 -4.42
C ASP A 150 6.78 -5.70 -4.98
N ASP A 151 5.92 -6.59 -4.49
CA ASP A 151 4.49 -6.61 -4.82
C ASP A 151 3.80 -5.30 -4.45
N ILE A 152 3.98 -4.84 -3.20
CA ILE A 152 3.36 -3.59 -2.72
C ILE A 152 3.86 -2.40 -3.54
N SER A 153 5.19 -2.31 -3.74
CA SER A 153 5.80 -1.24 -4.52
C SER A 153 5.23 -1.19 -5.93
N LYS A 154 5.06 -2.36 -6.56
CA LYS A 154 4.49 -2.46 -7.90
C LYS A 154 3.04 -1.97 -7.95
N MET A 155 2.19 -2.40 -7.00
CA MET A 155 0.80 -1.93 -6.93
C MET A 155 0.72 -0.41 -6.77
N LEU A 156 1.58 0.17 -5.93
CA LEU A 156 1.65 1.62 -5.75
C LEU A 156 2.16 2.35 -7.00
N ASP A 157 3.14 1.80 -7.70
CA ASP A 157 3.65 2.37 -8.95
C ASP A 157 2.63 2.30 -10.08
N ASP A 158 1.93 1.18 -10.22
CA ASP A 158 0.86 1.00 -11.19
C ASP A 158 -0.28 2.00 -10.90
N ALA A 159 -0.74 2.10 -9.65
CA ALA A 159 -1.76 3.05 -9.23
C ALA A 159 -1.35 4.50 -9.51
N LYS A 160 -0.10 4.88 -9.16
CA LYS A 160 0.46 6.21 -9.43
C LYS A 160 0.47 6.55 -10.92
N ASN A 161 0.76 5.56 -11.76
CA ASN A 161 0.83 5.76 -13.20
C ASN A 161 -0.57 5.88 -13.81
N SER A 162 -1.51 5.05 -13.38
CA SER A 162 -2.90 5.10 -13.84
C SER A 162 -3.66 6.33 -13.35
N ILE A 163 -3.39 6.85 -12.15
CA ILE A 163 -3.98 8.12 -11.66
C ILE A 163 -3.75 9.27 -12.65
N LYS A 164 -2.62 9.30 -13.36
CA LYS A 164 -2.29 10.37 -14.32
C LYS A 164 -3.19 10.38 -15.55
N ASN A 165 -3.83 9.25 -15.85
CA ASN A 165 -4.74 9.10 -17.00
C ASN A 165 -6.16 9.54 -16.66
N ILE A 166 -6.49 9.67 -15.37
CA ILE A 166 -7.81 10.08 -14.91
C ILE A 166 -7.96 11.61 -15.06
N PRO A 167 -9.07 12.12 -15.64
CA PRO A 167 -9.30 13.56 -15.73
C PRO A 167 -9.40 14.22 -14.36
N GLU A 168 -8.72 15.35 -14.17
CA GLU A 168 -8.75 16.08 -12.89
C GLU A 168 -10.16 16.59 -12.51
N SER A 169 -11.05 16.73 -13.50
CA SER A 169 -12.45 17.11 -13.27
C SER A 169 -13.33 15.97 -12.77
N ALA A 170 -12.82 14.74 -12.69
CA ALA A 170 -13.56 13.61 -12.15
C ALA A 170 -13.72 13.76 -10.63
N SER A 171 -14.91 13.47 -10.09
CA SER A 171 -15.24 13.65 -8.67
C SER A 171 -14.30 12.89 -7.72
N TYR A 172 -13.83 11.71 -8.14
CA TYR A 172 -12.97 10.83 -7.36
C TYR A 172 -11.47 11.13 -7.49
N TYR A 173 -11.03 11.99 -8.43
CA TYR A 173 -9.61 12.18 -8.74
C TYR A 173 -8.79 12.67 -7.54
N SER A 174 -9.24 13.74 -6.85
CA SER A 174 -8.52 14.28 -5.68
C SER A 174 -8.39 13.23 -4.59
N LYS A 175 -9.47 12.47 -4.36
CA LYS A 175 -9.55 11.48 -3.29
C LYS A 175 -8.65 10.26 -3.59
N LEU A 176 -8.59 9.78 -4.84
CA LEU A 176 -7.63 8.74 -5.25
C LEU A 176 -6.18 9.18 -5.08
N LYS A 177 -5.87 10.45 -5.40
CA LYS A 177 -4.51 10.99 -5.23
C LYS A 177 -4.12 11.10 -3.77
N GLU A 178 -5.04 11.57 -2.92
CA GLU A 178 -4.85 11.62 -1.46
C GLU A 178 -4.67 10.23 -0.88
N TYR A 179 -5.47 9.26 -1.33
CA TYR A 179 -5.37 7.87 -0.91
C TYR A 179 -4.02 7.26 -1.29
N TYR A 180 -3.54 7.47 -2.52
CA TYR A 180 -2.20 7.05 -2.93
C TYR A 180 -1.09 7.61 -2.02
N VAL A 181 -1.17 8.88 -1.64
CA VAL A 181 -0.17 9.49 -0.75
C VAL A 181 -0.16 8.81 0.63
N GLU A 182 -1.33 8.53 1.20
CA GLU A 182 -1.41 7.86 2.50
C GLU A 182 -0.96 6.38 2.40
N ALA A 183 -1.41 5.65 1.38
CA ALA A 183 -1.01 4.26 1.14
C ALA A 183 0.51 4.13 0.94
N ASN A 184 1.12 5.03 0.16
CA ASN A 184 2.57 5.08 -0.02
C ASN A 184 3.30 5.42 1.29
N SER A 185 2.78 6.35 2.08
CA SER A 185 3.37 6.68 3.39
C SER A 185 3.31 5.51 4.37
N PHE A 186 2.24 4.72 4.32
CA PHE A 186 2.10 3.51 5.14
C PHE A 186 3.11 2.43 4.72
N TYR A 187 3.25 2.21 3.41
CA TYR A 187 4.29 1.33 2.86
C TYR A 187 5.71 1.77 3.27
N GLU A 188 6.02 3.06 3.17
CA GLU A 188 7.32 3.62 3.59
C GLU A 188 7.58 3.41 5.09
N PHE A 189 6.55 3.56 5.93
CA PHE A 189 6.65 3.21 7.35
C PHE A 189 6.96 1.72 7.55
N CYS A 190 6.30 0.83 6.80
CA CYS A 190 6.56 -0.61 6.89
C CYS A 190 7.99 -0.99 6.48
N LEU A 191 8.60 -0.26 5.54
CA LEU A 191 9.99 -0.48 5.12
C LEU A 191 11.02 -0.07 6.20
N SER A 192 10.68 0.93 7.01
CA SER A 192 11.56 1.52 8.00
C SER A 192 10.76 2.05 9.19
N PRO A 193 10.21 1.16 10.03
CA PRO A 193 9.39 1.57 11.16
C PRO A 193 10.22 2.38 12.14
N THR A 194 9.60 3.38 12.76
CA THR A 194 10.24 4.28 13.73
C THR A 194 9.42 4.32 15.01
N GLY A 195 10.07 4.69 16.12
CA GLY A 195 9.44 4.74 17.44
C GLY A 195 9.59 3.45 18.24
N ASN A 196 8.98 3.42 19.42
CA ASN A 196 8.84 2.22 20.23
C ASN A 196 7.54 1.46 19.88
N TYR A 197 7.25 0.37 20.59
CA TYR A 197 6.04 -0.45 20.38
C TYR A 197 4.74 0.38 20.36
N ASP A 198 4.54 1.25 21.36
CA ASP A 198 3.32 2.06 21.47
C ASP A 198 3.26 3.11 20.35
N ASP A 199 4.37 3.80 20.07
CA ASP A 199 4.45 4.81 19.02
C ASP A 199 4.14 4.21 17.65
N ALA A 200 4.75 3.06 17.34
CA ALA A 200 4.56 2.36 16.09
C ALA A 200 3.14 1.79 15.97
N GLY A 201 2.60 1.19 17.04
CA GLY A 201 1.22 0.71 17.07
C GLY A 201 0.21 1.84 16.80
N ASN A 202 0.36 2.97 17.49
CA ASN A 202 -0.46 4.16 17.24
C ASN A 202 -0.34 4.67 15.80
N LYS A 203 0.87 4.61 15.22
CA LYS A 203 1.10 5.07 13.85
C LYS A 203 0.44 4.15 12.82
N VAL A 204 0.50 2.83 13.03
CA VAL A 204 -0.20 1.84 12.18
C VAL A 204 -1.71 2.07 12.22
N GLU A 205 -2.28 2.29 13.40
CA GLU A 205 -3.72 2.58 13.55
C GLU A 205 -4.13 3.90 12.89
N GLU A 206 -3.27 4.93 12.91
CA GLU A 206 -3.49 6.18 12.19
C GLU A 206 -3.58 5.94 10.67
N PHE A 207 -2.64 5.16 10.11
CA PHE A 207 -2.64 4.80 8.69
C PHE A 207 -3.89 4.00 8.31
N ARG A 208 -4.24 2.96 9.08
CA ARG A 208 -5.45 2.15 8.88
C ARG A 208 -6.71 3.00 8.85
N SER A 209 -6.88 3.85 9.86
CA SER A 209 -8.06 4.69 9.99
C SER A 209 -8.22 5.64 8.79
N LYS A 210 -7.13 6.24 8.32
CA LYS A 210 -7.18 7.13 7.15
C LYS A 210 -7.44 6.36 5.86
N CYS A 211 -6.72 5.26 5.63
CA CYS A 211 -6.91 4.42 4.45
C CYS A 211 -8.34 3.88 4.37
N GLN A 212 -8.90 3.40 5.48
CA GLN A 212 -10.31 2.97 5.55
C GLN A 212 -11.28 4.12 5.26
N GLY A 213 -10.95 5.34 5.71
CA GLY A 213 -11.72 6.54 5.36
C GLY A 213 -11.74 6.81 3.85
N TYR A 214 -10.60 6.67 3.17
CA TYR A 214 -10.52 6.78 1.71
C TYR A 214 -11.27 5.66 1.01
N GLU A 215 -11.13 4.42 1.47
CA GLU A 215 -11.83 3.25 0.95
C GLU A 215 -13.35 3.47 0.99
N SER A 216 -13.87 3.83 2.15
CA SER A 216 -15.30 4.11 2.35
C SER A 216 -15.79 5.24 1.45
N ASP A 217 -15.04 6.34 1.33
CA ASP A 217 -15.46 7.48 0.52
C ASP A 217 -15.48 7.17 -0.98
N LEU A 218 -14.57 6.30 -1.45
CA LEU A 218 -14.42 5.94 -2.86
C LEU A 218 -15.34 4.78 -3.28
N SER A 219 -15.69 3.89 -2.35
CA SER A 219 -16.54 2.71 -2.61
C SER A 219 -17.86 3.06 -3.31
N PHE A 220 -18.49 4.17 -2.92
CA PHE A 220 -19.76 4.61 -3.50
C PHE A 220 -19.69 4.83 -5.02
N ASP A 221 -18.55 5.32 -5.51
CA ASP A 221 -18.35 5.62 -6.92
C ASP A 221 -17.66 4.48 -7.69
N LEU A 222 -16.78 3.72 -7.02
CA LEU A 222 -15.78 2.86 -7.67
C LEU A 222 -15.90 1.36 -7.36
N GLU A 223 -16.66 0.95 -6.34
CA GLU A 223 -17.04 -0.47 -6.16
C GLU A 223 -18.11 -0.87 -7.20
#